data_AF-A0A1H9CJQ6-F1
#
_entry.id   AF-A0A1H9CJQ6-F1
#
_cell.length_a   1.000
_cell.length_b   1.000
_cell.length_c   1.000
_cell.angle_alpha   90.00
_cell.angle_beta   90.00
_cell.angle_gamma   90.00
#
_symmetry.space_group_name_H-M   'P 1'
#
loop_
_entity.id
_entity.type
_entity.pdbx_description
1 polymer ?
#
loop_
_entity_poly.entity_id
_entity_poly.type
_entity_poly.pdbx_seq_one_letter_code
_entity_poly.pdbx_strand_id
1 'polypeptide(L)'
;MAEEARELAAGALDSECACMLYPESLLQATEDALQVFEEDVSALTAPSDERVFDTIKRVVQRLNTISEDEQHGGAGYDTDEREQLCEYIDQTLSEHGIDVAALATRNGIGRAEITDAWRDW
;
A
#
# COMPACT_ATOMS: atom_id res chain seq x y z
N MET A 1 -13.53 -46.23 -23.37
CA MET A 1 -14.08 -45.10 -22.59
C MET A 1 -13.10 -43.97 -22.75
N ALA A 2 -13.39 -43.12 -23.73
CA ALA A 2 -12.68 -41.89 -24.01
C ALA A 2 -13.26 -40.78 -23.12
N GLU A 3 -12.42 -39.84 -22.70
CA GLU A 3 -12.57 -38.40 -22.92
C GLU A 3 -11.82 -37.61 -21.84
N GLU A 4 -10.59 -37.22 -22.19
CA GLU A 4 -9.95 -36.00 -21.69
C GLU A 4 -10.71 -34.81 -22.29
N ALA A 5 -11.28 -33.89 -21.50
CA ALA A 5 -11.48 -32.49 -21.90
C ALA A 5 -12.23 -31.67 -20.83
N ARG A 6 -11.53 -30.62 -20.34
CA ARG A 6 -12.03 -29.27 -20.00
C ARG A 6 -12.96 -29.23 -18.76
N GLU A 7 -12.81 -28.29 -17.83
CA GLU A 7 -12.83 -26.85 -18.04
C GLU A 7 -12.01 -26.10 -16.98
N LEU A 8 -11.27 -25.10 -17.46
CA LEU A 8 -10.72 -23.99 -16.69
C LEU A 8 -11.89 -23.11 -16.23
N ALA A 9 -12.10 -22.99 -14.92
CA ALA A 9 -12.83 -21.87 -14.35
C ALA A 9 -11.80 -20.98 -13.64
N ALA A 10 -11.60 -19.82 -14.25
CA ALA A 10 -10.57 -18.84 -13.96
C ALA A 10 -10.73 -18.16 -12.59
N GLY A 11 -9.59 -17.87 -11.97
CA GLY A 11 -9.45 -16.64 -11.17
C GLY A 11 -9.39 -16.78 -9.65
N ALA A 12 -9.41 -17.98 -9.07
CA ALA A 12 -9.16 -18.17 -7.65
C ALA A 12 -7.72 -18.68 -7.44
N LEU A 13 -6.73 -17.88 -7.82
CA LEU A 13 -5.40 -18.04 -7.23
C LEU A 13 -5.48 -17.47 -5.80
N ASP A 14 -5.94 -18.34 -4.91
CA ASP A 14 -5.44 -18.51 -3.55
C ASP A 14 -5.35 -17.26 -2.64
N SER A 15 -6.48 -16.59 -2.40
CA SER A 15 -6.62 -15.71 -1.22
C SER A 15 -6.56 -16.50 0.11
N GLU A 16 -6.56 -17.83 0.05
CA GLU A 16 -6.59 -18.74 1.21
C GLU A 16 -5.18 -19.15 1.70
N CYS A 17 -4.10 -18.89 0.94
CA CYS A 17 -2.71 -19.09 1.37
C CYS A 17 -2.12 -17.87 2.11
N ALA A 18 -2.56 -16.65 1.80
CA ALA A 18 -2.00 -15.43 2.42
C ALA A 18 -2.42 -15.27 3.89
N CYS A 19 -3.64 -15.71 4.26
CA CYS A 19 -4.13 -15.69 5.64
C CYS A 19 -3.44 -16.70 6.57
N MET A 20 -2.63 -17.63 6.04
CA MET A 20 -1.73 -18.46 6.83
C MET A 20 -0.29 -17.91 6.94
N LEU A 21 0.03 -16.82 6.22
CA LEU A 21 1.39 -16.25 6.16
C LEU A 21 1.57 -15.08 7.11
N TYR A 22 0.54 -14.24 7.28
CA TYR A 22 0.58 -13.07 8.16
C TYR A 22 -0.43 -13.19 9.31
N PRO A 23 -0.08 -12.73 10.52
CA PRO A 23 -1.02 -12.70 11.63
C PRO A 23 -2.15 -11.71 11.35
N GLU A 24 -3.38 -12.08 11.73
CA GLU A 24 -4.58 -11.24 11.56
C GLU A 24 -4.40 -9.82 12.16
N SER A 25 -3.62 -9.71 13.24
CA SER A 25 -3.33 -8.41 13.86
C SER A 25 -2.54 -7.47 12.96
N LEU A 26 -1.61 -7.99 12.15
CA LEU A 26 -0.82 -7.19 11.20
C LEU A 26 -1.69 -6.74 10.03
N LEU A 27 -2.49 -7.67 9.49
CA LEU A 27 -3.42 -7.39 8.39
C LEU A 27 -4.41 -6.30 8.81
N GLN A 28 -5.07 -6.47 9.96
CA GLN A 28 -6.05 -5.51 10.45
C GLN A 28 -5.44 -4.13 10.73
N ALA A 29 -4.23 -4.08 11.27
CA ALA A 29 -3.53 -2.81 11.51
C ALA A 29 -3.13 -2.12 10.21
N THR A 30 -2.75 -2.89 9.19
CA THR A 30 -2.44 -2.37 7.85
C THR A 30 -3.70 -1.82 7.19
N GLU A 31 -4.81 -2.56 7.20
CA GLU A 31 -6.08 -2.12 6.66
C GLU A 31 -6.57 -0.83 7.33
N ASP A 32 -6.49 -0.73 8.66
CA ASP A 32 -6.85 0.48 9.40
C ASP A 32 -5.98 1.69 9.00
N ALA A 33 -4.68 1.49 8.83
CA ALA A 33 -3.76 2.54 8.38
C ALA A 33 -4.06 3.01 6.95
N LEU A 34 -4.38 2.08 6.04
CA LEU A 34 -4.73 2.39 4.65
C LEU A 34 -6.10 3.10 4.58
N GLN A 35 -7.07 2.66 5.37
CA GLN A 35 -8.39 3.30 5.45
C GLN A 35 -8.26 4.77 5.92
N VAL A 36 -7.50 5.03 6.98
CA VAL A 36 -7.26 6.40 7.45
C VAL A 36 -6.56 7.24 6.38
N PHE A 37 -5.62 6.66 5.64
CA PHE A 37 -4.96 7.33 4.52
C PHE A 37 -5.94 7.68 3.40
N GLU A 38 -6.82 6.77 3.00
CA GLU A 38 -7.86 7.03 2.00
C GLU A 38 -8.81 8.16 2.44
N GLU A 39 -9.22 8.17 3.71
CA GLU A 39 -10.03 9.25 4.29
C GLU A 39 -9.28 10.59 4.25
N ASP A 40 -7.99 10.60 4.63
CA ASP A 40 -7.13 11.77 4.58
C ASP A 40 -6.99 12.32 3.15
N VAL A 41 -6.79 11.44 2.16
CA VAL A 41 -6.66 11.83 0.74
C VAL A 41 -7.99 12.34 0.18
N SER A 42 -9.09 11.67 0.50
CA SER A 42 -10.45 12.09 0.11
C SER A 42 -10.81 13.48 0.64
N ALA A 43 -10.28 13.85 1.82
CA ALA A 43 -10.45 15.17 2.41
C ALA A 43 -9.58 16.26 1.75
N LEU A 44 -8.61 15.92 0.89
CA LEU A 44 -7.75 16.90 0.23
C LEU A 44 -8.49 17.63 -0.89
N THR A 45 -8.87 18.88 -0.66
CA THR A 45 -9.41 19.76 -1.70
C THR A 45 -8.37 20.79 -2.13
N ALA A 46 -7.93 20.71 -3.40
CA ALA A 46 -6.86 21.55 -3.97
C ALA A 46 -5.61 21.65 -3.07
N PRO A 47 -5.00 20.51 -2.67
CA PRO A 47 -3.89 20.50 -1.74
C PRO A 47 -2.62 21.13 -2.34
N SER A 48 -1.78 21.72 -1.48
CA SER A 48 -0.40 22.02 -1.83
C SER A 48 0.43 20.74 -1.90
N ASP A 49 1.55 20.77 -2.63
CA ASP A 49 2.50 19.65 -2.69
C ASP A 49 2.94 19.22 -1.27
N GLU A 50 3.24 20.18 -0.40
CA GLU A 50 3.59 19.92 1.01
C GLU A 50 2.50 19.15 1.74
N ARG A 51 1.22 19.47 1.49
CA ARG A 51 0.11 18.79 2.15
C ARG A 51 -0.06 17.36 1.66
N VAL A 52 0.17 17.12 0.36
CA VAL A 52 0.16 15.75 -0.19
C VAL A 52 1.30 14.93 0.41
N PHE A 53 2.52 15.47 0.42
CA PHE A 53 3.67 14.78 1.01
C PHE A 53 3.52 14.53 2.52
N ASP A 54 2.91 15.45 3.26
CA ASP A 54 2.59 15.28 4.67
C ASP A 54 1.63 14.10 4.89
N THR A 55 0.63 13.93 4.01
CA THR A 55 -0.26 12.75 4.02
C THR A 55 0.48 11.45 3.68
N ILE A 56 1.31 11.45 2.64
CA ILE A 56 2.15 10.28 2.26
C ILE A 56 3.08 9.89 3.41
N LYS A 57 3.76 10.88 4.00
CA LYS A 57 4.65 10.67 5.13
C LYS A 57 3.93 10.00 6.30
N ARG A 58 2.72 10.48 6.65
CA ARG A 58 1.96 9.91 7.78
C ARG A 58 1.65 8.44 7.56
N VAL A 59 1.18 8.04 6.37
CA VAL A 59 0.88 6.63 6.10
C VAL A 59 2.14 5.78 6.09
N VAL A 60 3.24 6.23 5.47
CA VAL A 60 4.51 5.47 5.45
C VAL A 60 5.06 5.29 6.87
N GLN A 61 5.04 6.33 7.71
CA GLN A 61 5.50 6.22 9.10
C GLN A 61 4.61 5.29 9.94
N ARG A 62 3.30 5.30 9.69
CA ARG A 62 2.35 4.40 10.34
C ARG A 62 2.64 2.95 9.96
N LEU A 63 2.87 2.71 8.67
CA LEU A 63 3.22 1.42 8.12
C LEU A 63 4.58 0.91 8.64
N ASN A 64 5.61 1.76 8.74
CA ASN A 64 6.87 1.39 9.41
C ASN A 64 6.61 0.92 10.84
N THR A 65 5.84 1.71 11.60
CA THR A 65 5.50 1.38 13.00
C THR A 65 4.82 0.02 13.10
N ILE A 66 3.89 -0.29 12.19
CA ILE A 66 3.19 -1.58 12.15
C ILE A 66 4.16 -2.72 11.83
N SER A 67 5.09 -2.51 10.89
CA SER A 67 6.08 -3.53 10.52
C SER A 67 7.06 -3.87 11.65
N GLU A 68 7.39 -2.89 12.48
CA GLU A 68 8.35 -3.04 13.59
C GLU A 68 7.69 -3.51 14.89
N ASP A 69 6.37 -3.58 14.94
CA ASP A 69 5.64 -3.89 16.17
C ASP A 69 5.69 -5.40 16.49
N GLU A 70 6.44 -5.74 17.53
CA GLU A 70 6.60 -7.11 18.02
C GLU A 70 5.27 -7.78 18.42
N GLN A 71 4.19 -7.02 18.64
CA GLN A 71 2.86 -7.57 18.92
C GLN A 71 2.30 -8.43 17.77
N HIS A 72 2.86 -8.28 16.56
CA HIS A 72 2.56 -9.10 15.40
C HIS A 72 3.42 -10.38 15.34
N GLY A 73 4.00 -10.81 16.46
CA GLY A 73 4.79 -12.04 16.53
C GLY A 73 6.10 -11.98 15.74
N GLY A 74 6.62 -10.78 15.53
CA GLY A 74 7.82 -10.52 14.72
C GLY A 74 7.59 -10.61 13.21
N ALA A 75 6.34 -10.73 12.75
CA ALA A 75 6.00 -10.63 11.34
C ALA A 75 5.94 -9.16 10.92
N GLY A 76 6.68 -8.82 9.86
CA GLY A 76 6.64 -7.52 9.19
C GLY A 76 6.51 -7.71 7.68
N TYR A 77 6.53 -6.63 6.92
CA TYR A 77 6.38 -6.72 5.47
C TYR A 77 7.69 -7.17 4.82
N ASP A 78 7.62 -8.10 3.86
CA ASP A 78 8.76 -8.45 3.02
C ASP A 78 8.87 -7.48 1.82
N THR A 79 9.85 -7.71 0.95
CA THR A 79 10.15 -6.80 -0.16
C THR A 79 8.95 -6.63 -1.10
N ASP A 80 8.27 -7.72 -1.44
CA ASP A 80 7.11 -7.71 -2.34
C ASP A 80 5.91 -6.97 -1.73
N GLU A 81 5.61 -7.16 -0.43
CA GLU A 81 4.53 -6.43 0.25
C GLU A 81 4.82 -4.93 0.34
N ARG A 82 6.08 -4.56 0.59
CA ARG A 82 6.48 -3.15 0.61
C ARG A 82 6.27 -2.51 -0.76
N GLU A 83 6.64 -3.18 -1.84
CA GLU A 83 6.42 -2.70 -3.21
C GLU A 83 4.92 -2.56 -3.51
N GLN A 84 4.10 -3.54 -3.13
CA GLN A 84 2.63 -3.46 -3.26
C GLN A 84 2.03 -2.30 -2.47
N LEU A 85 2.49 -2.05 -1.24
CA LEU A 85 2.02 -0.92 -0.42
C LEU A 85 2.38 0.44 -1.03
N CYS A 86 3.55 0.55 -1.67
CA CYS A 86 3.92 1.75 -2.40
C CYS A 86 3.11 1.95 -3.68
N GLU A 87 2.83 0.88 -4.41
CA GLU A 87 1.92 0.93 -5.57
C GLU A 87 0.51 1.34 -5.13
N TYR A 88 0.02 0.79 -4.01
CA TYR A 88 -1.28 1.16 -3.43
C TYR A 88 -1.36 2.65 -3.13
N ILE A 89 -0.37 3.21 -2.42
CA ILE A 89 -0.32 4.64 -2.07
C ILE A 89 -0.35 5.51 -3.33
N ASP A 90 0.47 5.18 -4.34
CA ASP A 90 0.49 5.90 -5.61
C ASP A 90 -0.85 5.82 -6.35
N GLN A 91 -1.48 4.64 -6.37
CA GLN A 91 -2.76 4.43 -7.01
C GLN A 91 -3.87 5.23 -6.31
N THR A 92 -3.99 5.15 -4.98
CA THR A 92 -5.00 5.87 -4.21
C THR A 92 -4.91 7.38 -4.44
N LEU A 93 -3.70 7.95 -4.46
CA LEU A 93 -3.50 9.37 -4.78
C LEU A 93 -4.01 9.70 -6.19
N SER A 94 -3.65 8.85 -7.17
CA SER A 94 -4.07 9.02 -8.57
C SER A 94 -5.59 8.91 -8.74
N GLU A 95 -6.25 7.98 -8.06
CA GLU A 95 -7.70 7.78 -8.06
C GLU A 95 -8.45 8.97 -7.45
N HIS A 96 -7.82 9.69 -6.52
CA HIS A 96 -8.33 10.94 -5.96
C HIS A 96 -7.88 12.20 -6.72
N GLY A 97 -7.37 12.03 -7.95
CA GLY A 97 -7.10 13.13 -8.87
C GLY A 97 -5.78 13.86 -8.61
N ILE A 98 -4.90 13.31 -7.78
CA ILE A 98 -3.56 13.84 -7.58
C ILE A 98 -2.66 13.29 -8.70
N ASP A 99 -2.12 14.19 -9.53
CA ASP A 99 -1.11 13.82 -10.52
C ASP A 99 0.24 13.58 -9.83
N VAL A 100 0.48 12.33 -9.43
CA VAL A 100 1.68 11.90 -8.70
C VAL A 100 2.94 12.11 -9.52
N ALA A 101 2.89 11.89 -10.84
CA ALA A 101 4.03 12.13 -11.73
C ALA A 101 4.39 13.62 -11.80
N ALA A 102 3.39 14.50 -11.89
CA ALA A 102 3.62 15.94 -11.87
C ALA A 102 4.11 16.41 -10.49
N LEU A 103 3.56 15.89 -9.40
CA LEU A 103 4.02 16.16 -8.03
C LEU A 103 5.49 15.80 -7.84
N ALA A 104 5.88 14.58 -8.23
CA ALA A 104 7.26 14.13 -8.17
C ALA A 104 8.20 15.01 -9.01
N THR A 105 7.79 15.32 -10.25
CA THR A 105 8.56 16.20 -11.15
C THR A 105 8.77 17.60 -10.57
N ARG A 106 7.74 18.20 -9.98
CA ARG A 106 7.84 19.53 -9.33
C ARG A 106 8.82 19.55 -8.16
N ASN A 107 9.05 18.40 -7.54
CA ASN A 107 9.91 18.24 -6.36
C ASN A 107 11.26 17.60 -6.69
N GLY A 108 11.55 17.38 -7.98
CA GLY A 108 12.85 16.88 -8.45
C GLY A 108 13.12 15.40 -8.13
N ILE A 109 12.07 14.61 -7.92
CA ILE A 109 12.15 13.17 -7.63
C ILE A 109 11.40 12.35 -8.70
N GLY A 110 11.72 11.06 -8.80
CA GLY A 110 10.97 10.10 -9.59
C GLY A 110 9.64 9.74 -8.93
N ARG A 111 8.63 9.37 -9.73
CA ARG A 111 7.31 8.93 -9.24
C ARG A 111 7.44 7.76 -8.24
N ALA A 112 8.28 6.78 -8.57
CA ALA A 112 8.53 5.63 -7.71
C ALA A 112 9.21 6.00 -6.38
N GLU A 113 9.87 7.16 -6.31
CA GLU A 113 10.62 7.60 -5.12
C GLU A 113 9.73 8.39 -4.13
N ILE A 114 8.42 8.52 -4.40
CA ILE A 114 7.56 9.42 -3.64
C ILE A 114 7.40 9.04 -2.16
N THR A 115 7.62 7.76 -1.83
CA THR A 115 7.60 7.22 -0.46
C THR A 115 8.99 7.06 0.14
N ASP A 116 10.05 7.09 -0.67
CA ASP A 116 11.40 6.62 -0.29
C ASP A 116 11.99 7.40 0.88
N ALA A 117 11.69 8.70 0.96
CA ALA A 117 12.21 9.58 1.99
C ALA A 117 11.80 9.19 3.43
N TRP A 118 10.78 8.36 3.61
CA TRP A 118 10.24 7.98 4.91
C TRP A 118 10.24 6.47 5.17
N ARG A 119 10.74 5.70 4.22
CA ARG A 119 10.75 4.24 4.27
C ARG A 119 11.88 3.78 5.21
N ASP A 120 11.53 3.18 6.34
CA ASP A 120 12.51 2.72 7.36
C ASP A 120 12.37 1.23 7.70
N TRP A 121 11.21 0.63 7.39
CA TRP A 121 10.95 -0.80 7.49
C TRP A 121 11.87 -1.66 6.60
#